data_AF-A0A345DE76-F1
#
_entry.id   AF-A0A345DE76-F1
#
_cell.length_a   1.000
_cell.length_b   1.000
_cell.length_c   1.000
_cell.angle_alpha   90.00
_cell.angle_beta   90.00
_cell.angle_gamma   90.00
#
_symmetry.space_group_name_H-M   'P 1'
#
loop_
_entity.id
_entity.type
_entity.pdbx_description
1 polymer ?
#
loop_
_entity_poly.entity_id
_entity_poly.type
_entity_poly.pdbx_seq_one_letter_code
_entity_poly.pdbx_strand_id
1 'polypeptide(L)'
;MTARRFAMEVLDVTADMVSSFRGGFAAVAAMLGGRSEKVLRNKLSKYNDTHHLTLQDFIDINRLLVDEPFGDRALQALCFEFGGVFMPLPTLSAGVMQADDVTALLRSVKEHGEAMAVCGSVLMGGARLSEAQYQEAERECLEALAALRELMVRLRERCA
;
A
#
# COMPACT_ATOMS: atom_id res chain seq x y z
N MET A 1 18.74 6.74 -21.11
CA MET A 1 17.44 7.43 -20.98
C MET A 1 16.84 7.02 -19.66
N THR A 2 16.96 7.87 -18.64
CA THR A 2 16.33 7.67 -17.34
C THR A 2 14.83 7.83 -17.59
N ALA A 3 14.10 6.70 -17.64
CA ALA A 3 12.65 6.73 -17.68
C ALA A 3 12.22 7.58 -16.49
N ARG A 4 11.65 8.76 -16.80
CA ARG A 4 10.98 9.60 -15.82
C ARG A 4 9.86 8.71 -15.28
N ARG A 5 10.11 8.03 -14.16
CA ARG A 5 9.04 7.33 -13.43
C ARG A 5 7.91 8.35 -13.31
N PHE A 6 6.68 7.90 -13.57
CA PHE A 6 5.47 8.68 -13.33
C PHE A 6 5.45 9.07 -11.84
N ALA A 7 6.16 10.12 -11.47
CA ALA A 7 6.58 10.38 -10.11
C ALA A 7 5.50 11.21 -9.42
N MET A 8 4.58 10.51 -8.77
CA MET A 8 4.02 10.99 -7.52
C MET A 8 5.15 10.90 -6.50
N GLU A 9 5.93 11.97 -6.36
CA GLU A 9 6.91 12.06 -5.26
C GLU A 9 6.14 11.92 -3.95
N VAL A 10 6.61 11.06 -3.05
CA VAL A 10 5.94 10.80 -1.77
C VAL A 10 5.60 12.10 -1.01
N LEU A 11 6.44 13.13 -1.12
CA LEU A 11 6.25 14.44 -0.50
C LEU A 11 5.09 15.24 -1.11
N ASP A 12 4.95 15.24 -2.44
CA ASP A 12 3.84 15.91 -3.12
C ASP A 12 2.50 15.26 -2.73
N VAL A 13 2.47 13.92 -2.71
CA VAL A 13 1.28 13.18 -2.28
C VAL A 13 0.94 13.46 -0.83
N THR A 14 1.95 13.50 0.05
CA THR A 14 1.74 13.83 1.47
C THR A 14 1.21 15.26 1.63
N ALA A 15 1.73 16.22 0.87
CA ALA A 15 1.24 17.60 0.88
C ALA A 15 -0.21 17.71 0.40
N ASP A 16 -0.58 16.96 -0.65
CA ASP A 16 -1.94 16.92 -1.19
C ASP A 16 -2.92 16.27 -0.21
N MET A 17 -2.52 15.19 0.46
CA MET A 17 -3.31 14.55 1.52
C MET A 17 -3.58 15.53 2.67
N VAL A 18 -2.54 16.22 3.16
CA VAL A 18 -2.67 17.23 4.23
C VAL A 18 -3.56 18.39 3.79
N SER A 19 -3.46 18.81 2.53
CA SER A 19 -4.31 19.88 1.97
C SER A 19 -5.77 19.46 1.84
N SER A 20 -6.02 18.19 1.55
CA SER A 20 -7.36 17.61 1.36
C SER A 20 -8.08 17.32 2.68
N PHE A 21 -7.33 17.21 3.78
CA PHE A 21 -7.91 17.01 5.10
C PHE A 21 -8.74 18.20 5.57
N ARG A 22 -9.79 17.94 6.34
CA ARG A 22 -10.66 19.00 6.88
C ARG A 22 -9.86 19.93 7.79
N GLY A 23 -9.78 21.20 7.41
CA GLY A 23 -8.98 22.21 8.11
C GLY A 23 -7.51 22.26 7.67
N GLY A 24 -7.12 21.41 6.71
CA GLY A 24 -5.85 21.45 5.99
C GLY A 24 -4.62 21.37 6.88
N PHE A 25 -3.54 22.03 6.43
CA PHE A 25 -2.28 22.12 7.16
C PHE A 25 -2.44 22.63 8.59
N ALA A 26 -3.36 23.58 8.85
CA ALA A 26 -3.54 24.16 10.17
C ALA A 26 -4.06 23.12 11.18
N ALA A 27 -5.09 22.36 10.77
CA ALA A 27 -5.65 21.30 11.60
C ALA A 27 -4.66 20.16 11.83
N VAL A 28 -3.99 19.69 10.76
CA VAL A 28 -2.98 18.63 10.88
C VAL A 28 -1.83 19.06 11.78
N ALA A 29 -1.31 20.29 11.61
CA ALA A 29 -0.21 20.78 12.44
C ALA A 29 -0.61 20.86 13.93
N ALA A 30 -1.84 21.28 14.23
CA ALA A 30 -2.36 21.29 15.59
C ALA A 30 -2.48 19.87 16.18
N MET A 31 -2.95 18.90 15.40
CA MET A 31 -3.09 17.49 15.82
C MET A 31 -1.74 16.78 16.01
N LEU A 32 -0.69 17.21 15.32
CA LEU A 32 0.69 16.69 15.46
C LEU A 32 1.45 17.27 16.67
N GLY A 33 0.73 17.65 17.74
CA GLY A 33 1.31 18.20 18.97
C GLY A 33 1.48 19.72 18.98
N GLY A 34 0.54 20.46 18.37
CA GLY A 34 0.52 21.93 18.43
C GLY A 34 1.60 22.62 17.59
N ARG A 35 1.99 22.01 16.47
CA ARG A 35 3.01 22.57 15.56
C ARG A 35 2.46 23.75 14.78
N SER A 36 3.35 24.61 14.30
CA SER A 36 2.98 25.71 13.41
C SER A 36 2.62 25.18 12.01
N GLU A 37 1.47 25.64 11.47
CA GLU A 37 1.07 25.38 10.07
C GLU A 37 2.23 25.68 9.10
N LYS A 38 2.88 26.85 9.29
CA LYS A 38 3.98 27.30 8.44
C LYS A 38 5.15 26.31 8.43
N VAL A 39 5.46 25.73 9.59
CA VAL A 39 6.54 24.73 9.70
C VAL A 39 6.16 23.46 8.95
N LEU A 40 4.93 22.96 9.12
CA LEU A 40 4.47 21.76 8.41
C LEU A 40 4.44 21.98 6.88
N ARG A 41 3.91 23.13 6.43
CA ARG A 41 3.89 23.50 5.01
C ARG A 41 5.30 23.59 4.43
N ASN A 42 6.25 24.18 5.15
CA ASN A 42 7.64 24.25 4.70
C ASN A 42 8.31 22.86 4.65
N LYS A 43 7.97 21.94 5.57
CA LYS A 43 8.49 20.57 5.55
C LYS A 43 8.00 19.78 4.33
N LEU A 44 6.76 20.00 3.90
CA LEU A 44 6.11 19.31 2.79
C LEU A 44 6.16 20.06 1.44
N SER A 45 6.74 21.25 1.40
CA SER A 45 6.78 22.07 0.19
C SER A 45 7.76 21.51 -0.83
N LYS A 46 7.27 21.16 -2.02
CA LYS A 46 8.08 20.74 -3.18
C LYS A 46 9.12 21.75 -3.68
N TYR A 47 9.05 22.99 -3.19
CA TYR A 47 10.00 24.07 -3.49
C TYR A 47 11.12 24.17 -2.44
N ASN A 48 11.21 23.21 -1.51
CA ASN A 48 12.19 23.23 -0.43
C ASN A 48 13.15 22.04 -0.51
N ASP A 49 14.32 22.26 -1.08
CA ASP A 49 15.28 21.19 -1.38
C ASP A 49 15.95 20.60 -0.12
N THR A 50 15.81 21.23 1.05
CA THR A 50 16.46 20.79 2.32
C THR A 50 15.49 20.10 3.29
N HIS A 51 14.35 19.60 2.81
CA HIS A 51 13.27 19.00 3.60
C HIS A 51 13.68 18.45 4.97
N HIS A 52 13.17 19.06 6.05
CA HIS A 52 13.36 18.57 7.42
C HIS A 52 12.16 17.72 7.89
N LEU A 53 11.53 16.99 6.97
CA LEU A 53 10.50 16.02 7.31
C LEU A 53 11.19 14.77 7.87
N THR A 54 10.98 14.48 9.14
CA THR A 54 11.53 13.26 9.74
C THR A 54 10.67 12.04 9.39
N LEU A 55 11.23 10.84 9.48
CA LEU A 55 10.44 9.60 9.33
C LEU A 55 9.29 9.56 10.35
N GLN A 56 9.51 10.05 11.57
CA GLN A 56 8.47 10.12 12.58
C GLN A 56 7.33 11.05 12.15
N ASP A 57 7.65 12.23 11.58
CA ASP A 57 6.64 13.15 11.05
C ASP A 57 5.80 12.48 9.95
N PHE A 58 6.46 11.76 9.05
CA PHE A 58 5.78 11.01 7.99
C PHE A 58 4.83 9.95 8.57
N ILE A 59 5.29 9.16 9.54
CA ILE A 59 4.47 8.15 10.22
C ILE A 59 3.27 8.80 10.92
N ASP A 60 3.49 9.90 11.64
CA ASP A 60 2.43 10.56 12.40
C ASP A 60 1.36 11.16 11.48
N ILE A 61 1.76 11.78 10.36
CA ILE A 61 0.82 12.28 9.33
C ILE A 61 -0.01 11.12 8.76
N ASN A 62 0.64 10.02 8.35
CA ASN A 62 -0.08 8.88 7.75
C ASN A 62 -1.01 8.21 8.76
N ARG A 63 -0.61 8.09 10.03
CA ARG A 63 -1.49 7.58 11.10
C ARG A 63 -2.69 8.47 11.33
N LEU A 64 -2.51 9.79 11.31
CA LEU A 64 -3.60 10.74 11.51
C LEU A 64 -4.62 10.67 10.38
N LEU A 65 -4.15 10.47 9.15
CA LEU A 65 -4.98 10.51 7.95
C LEU A 65 -5.46 9.13 7.49
N VAL A 66 -5.10 8.03 8.20
CA VAL A 66 -5.31 6.65 7.73
C VAL A 66 -6.78 6.32 7.42
N ASP A 67 -7.71 6.90 8.18
CA ASP A 67 -9.16 6.66 8.03
C ASP A 67 -9.80 7.56 6.96
N GLU A 68 -9.05 8.51 6.38
CA GLU A 68 -9.52 9.34 5.28
C GLU A 68 -9.51 8.55 3.96
N PRO A 69 -10.39 8.88 2.99
CA PRO A 69 -10.43 8.20 1.68
C PRO A 69 -9.13 8.28 0.86
N PHE A 70 -8.19 9.13 1.27
CA PHE A 70 -6.87 9.32 0.67
C PHE A 70 -5.73 8.92 1.62
N GLY A 71 -6.04 8.33 2.77
CA GLY A 71 -5.13 8.10 3.89
C GLY A 71 -3.93 7.21 3.60
N ASP A 72 -4.05 6.34 2.60
CA ASP A 72 -3.00 5.40 2.21
C ASP A 72 -2.12 5.88 1.04
N ARG A 73 -2.47 7.00 0.40
CA ARG A 73 -1.83 7.42 -0.86
C ARG A 73 -0.33 7.66 -0.72
N ALA A 74 0.13 8.25 0.37
CA ALA A 74 1.55 8.48 0.59
C ALA A 74 2.31 7.16 0.82
N LEU A 75 1.70 6.16 1.48
CA LEU A 75 2.27 4.83 1.59
C LEU A 75 2.30 4.11 0.24
N GLN A 76 1.25 4.24 -0.57
CA GLN A 76 1.23 3.73 -1.95
C GLN A 76 2.33 4.35 -2.80
N ALA A 77 2.50 5.68 -2.74
CA ALA A 77 3.55 6.40 -3.45
C ALA A 77 4.94 5.92 -3.02
N LEU A 78 5.18 5.79 -1.71
CA LEU A 78 6.43 5.26 -1.17
C LEU A 78 6.70 3.82 -1.68
N CYS A 79 5.73 2.91 -1.59
CA CYS A 79 5.89 1.55 -2.08
C CYS A 79 6.15 1.53 -3.60
N PHE A 80 5.48 2.36 -4.37
CA PHE A 80 5.65 2.48 -5.81
C PHE A 80 7.06 2.95 -6.19
N GLU A 81 7.67 3.85 -5.41
CA GLU A 81 9.08 4.25 -5.58
C GLU A 81 10.04 3.05 -5.48
N PHE A 82 9.67 2.00 -4.76
CA PHE A 82 10.46 0.77 -4.66
C PHE A 82 9.94 -0.36 -5.58
N GLY A 83 8.96 -0.09 -6.44
CA GLY A 83 8.35 -1.09 -7.32
C GLY A 83 7.43 -2.08 -6.59
N GLY A 84 6.96 -1.71 -5.40
CA GLY A 84 5.99 -2.48 -4.62
C GLY A 84 4.59 -1.86 -4.64
N VAL A 85 3.69 -2.49 -3.90
CA VAL A 85 2.33 -2.02 -3.64
C VAL A 85 2.09 -2.04 -2.13
N PHE A 86 1.38 -1.03 -1.61
CA PHE A 86 0.92 -1.07 -0.23
C PHE A 86 -0.43 -1.80 -0.18
N MET A 87 -0.57 -2.77 0.72
CA MET A 87 -1.83 -3.46 0.95
C MET A 87 -2.19 -3.30 2.43
N PRO A 88 -3.28 -2.57 2.76
CA PRO A 88 -3.74 -2.49 4.13
C PRO A 88 -4.22 -3.87 4.59
N LEU A 89 -3.72 -4.31 5.75
CA LEU A 89 -4.25 -5.51 6.39
C LEU A 89 -5.58 -5.18 7.08
N PRO A 90 -6.54 -6.12 7.14
CA PRO A 90 -7.77 -5.89 7.87
C PRO A 90 -7.48 -5.71 9.36
N THR A 91 -8.26 -4.83 10.00
CA THR A 91 -8.21 -4.66 11.45
C THR A 91 -8.69 -5.95 12.11
N LEU A 92 -7.76 -6.64 12.79
CA LEU A 92 -8.07 -7.82 13.59
C LEU A 92 -8.76 -7.37 14.87
N SER A 93 -10.09 -7.27 14.86
CA SER A 93 -10.84 -7.05 16.09
C SER A 93 -10.77 -8.31 16.96
N ALA A 94 -10.25 -8.14 18.18
CA ALA A 94 -10.17 -9.21 19.17
C ALA A 94 -11.59 -9.73 19.47
N GLY A 95 -11.94 -10.89 18.90
CA GLY A 95 -13.24 -11.54 19.10
C GLY A 95 -13.96 -11.98 17.83
N VAL A 96 -13.54 -11.54 16.63
CA VAL A 96 -14.26 -11.85 15.38
C VAL A 96 -13.53 -12.88 14.50
N MET A 97 -12.20 -12.95 14.57
CA MET A 97 -11.40 -13.86 13.74
C MET A 97 -10.80 -15.01 14.56
N GLN A 98 -10.96 -16.24 14.07
CA GLN A 98 -10.21 -17.40 14.58
C GLN A 98 -8.80 -17.34 13.98
N ALA A 99 -7.81 -17.90 14.69
CA ALA A 99 -6.42 -17.91 14.24
C ALA A 99 -6.25 -18.52 12.83
N ASP A 100 -7.07 -19.51 12.50
CA ASP A 100 -7.05 -20.18 11.21
C ASP A 100 -7.56 -19.29 10.06
N ASP A 101 -8.49 -18.35 10.32
CA ASP A 101 -8.99 -17.45 9.28
C ASP A 101 -7.95 -16.39 8.92
N VAL A 102 -7.24 -15.87 9.92
CA VAL A 102 -6.11 -14.96 9.70
C VAL A 102 -5.03 -15.67 8.91
N THR A 103 -4.75 -16.94 9.26
CA THR A 103 -3.77 -17.77 8.54
C THR A 103 -4.18 -17.97 7.08
N ALA A 104 -5.44 -18.32 6.83
CA ALA A 104 -5.96 -18.51 5.47
C ALA A 104 -5.94 -17.21 4.65
N LEU A 105 -6.30 -16.08 5.27
CA LEU A 105 -6.21 -14.77 4.62
C LEU A 105 -4.76 -14.44 4.25
N LEU A 106 -3.83 -14.50 5.20
CA LEU A 106 -2.42 -14.17 4.96
C LEU A 106 -1.80 -15.10 3.93
N ARG A 107 -2.16 -16.39 3.94
CA ARG A 107 -1.79 -17.34 2.89
C ARG A 107 -2.30 -16.87 1.53
N SER A 108 -3.59 -16.54 1.41
CA SER A 108 -4.14 -16.07 0.13
C SER A 108 -3.44 -14.82 -0.42
N VAL A 109 -3.03 -13.89 0.46
CA VAL A 109 -2.27 -12.69 0.07
C VAL A 109 -0.87 -13.07 -0.41
N LYS A 110 -0.17 -13.97 0.30
CA LYS A 110 1.16 -14.47 -0.09
C LYS A 110 1.13 -15.11 -1.47
N GLU A 111 0.27 -16.12 -1.66
CA GLU A 111 0.21 -16.89 -2.91
C GLU A 111 -0.20 -15.98 -4.09
N HIS A 112 -1.10 -15.02 -3.87
CA HIS A 112 -1.43 -14.03 -4.89
C HIS A 112 -0.23 -13.14 -5.26
N GLY A 113 0.55 -12.69 -4.26
CA GLY A 113 1.75 -11.90 -4.51
C GLY A 113 2.83 -12.68 -5.28
N GLU A 114 3.04 -13.95 -4.95
CA GLU A 114 3.96 -14.85 -5.66
C GLU A 114 3.53 -15.06 -7.12
N ALA A 115 2.24 -15.33 -7.36
CA ALA A 115 1.69 -15.42 -8.71
C ALA A 115 1.90 -14.13 -9.52
N MET A 116 1.65 -12.95 -8.93
CA MET A 116 1.87 -11.67 -9.61
C MET A 116 3.36 -11.40 -9.92
N ALA A 117 4.27 -11.84 -9.05
CA ALA A 117 5.70 -11.71 -9.29
C ALA A 117 6.15 -12.56 -10.50
N VAL A 118 5.66 -13.80 -10.61
CA VAL A 118 5.94 -14.68 -11.75
C VAL A 118 5.28 -14.16 -13.03
N CYS A 119 4.01 -13.77 -12.99
CA CYS A 119 3.37 -13.14 -14.15
C CYS A 119 4.13 -11.88 -14.60
N GLY A 120 4.56 -11.05 -13.66
CA GLY A 120 5.37 -9.86 -13.93
C GLY A 120 6.69 -10.20 -14.61
N SER A 121 7.43 -11.21 -14.12
CA SER A 121 8.71 -11.63 -14.72
C SER A 121 8.52 -12.17 -16.14
N VAL A 122 7.46 -12.97 -16.36
CA VAL A 122 7.08 -13.54 -17.65
C VAL A 122 6.72 -12.43 -18.66
N LEU A 123 5.91 -11.45 -18.26
CA LEU A 123 5.50 -10.33 -19.12
C LEU A 123 6.67 -9.40 -19.48
N MET A 124 7.64 -9.23 -18.57
CA MET A 124 8.82 -8.40 -18.80
C MET A 124 9.93 -9.11 -19.59
N GLY A 125 9.81 -10.43 -19.79
CA GLY A 125 10.82 -11.27 -20.45
C GLY A 125 10.90 -11.15 -21.97
N GLY A 126 9.96 -10.48 -22.63
CA GLY A 126 9.98 -10.22 -24.08
C GLY A 126 8.62 -10.38 -24.76
N ALA A 127 8.57 -10.14 -26.08
CA ALA A 127 7.31 -10.09 -26.84
C ALA A 127 6.64 -11.45 -27.08
N ARG A 128 7.34 -12.57 -26.84
CA ARG A 128 6.80 -13.93 -26.99
C ARG A 128 7.13 -14.75 -25.76
N LEU A 129 6.11 -15.42 -25.25
CA LEU A 129 6.23 -16.36 -24.13
C LEU A 129 6.58 -17.75 -24.68
N SER A 130 7.50 -18.43 -24.02
CA SER A 130 7.68 -19.87 -24.19
C SER A 130 6.58 -20.64 -23.47
N GLU A 131 6.33 -21.86 -23.93
CA GLU A 131 5.39 -22.78 -23.28
C GLU A 131 5.75 -23.02 -21.80
N ALA A 132 7.04 -23.18 -21.49
CA ALA A 132 7.50 -23.36 -20.12
C ALA A 132 7.19 -22.15 -19.22
N GLN A 133 7.38 -20.92 -19.73
CA GLN A 133 7.03 -19.70 -18.99
C GLN A 133 5.52 -19.57 -18.77
N TYR A 134 4.70 -19.97 -19.75
CA TYR A 134 3.25 -20.02 -19.58
C TYR A 134 2.86 -21.03 -18.49
N GLN A 135 3.39 -22.25 -18.55
CA GLN A 135 3.08 -23.31 -17.57
C GLN A 135 3.50 -22.95 -16.14
N GLU A 136 4.64 -22.28 -15.98
CA GLU A 136 5.09 -21.78 -14.68
C GLU A 136 4.11 -20.73 -14.12
N ALA A 137 3.75 -19.73 -14.93
CA ALA A 137 2.78 -18.70 -14.53
C ALA A 137 1.39 -19.29 -14.26
N GLU A 138 0.96 -20.27 -15.05
CA GLU A 138 -0.31 -20.97 -14.87
C GLU A 138 -0.34 -21.73 -13.54
N ARG A 139 0.73 -22.46 -13.20
CA ARG A 139 0.85 -23.17 -11.92
C ARG A 139 0.70 -22.21 -10.73
N GLU A 140 1.46 -21.12 -10.71
CA GLU A 140 1.41 -20.14 -9.62
C GLU A 140 0.03 -19.46 -9.51
N CYS A 141 -0.59 -19.13 -10.66
CA CYS A 141 -1.96 -18.64 -10.68
C CYS A 141 -2.96 -19.64 -10.07
N LEU A 142 -2.80 -20.93 -10.35
CA LEU A 142 -3.67 -21.98 -9.81
C LEU A 142 -3.47 -22.15 -8.29
N GLU A 143 -2.24 -22.03 -7.78
CA GLU A 143 -1.95 -22.05 -6.34
C GLU A 143 -2.60 -20.87 -5.61
N ALA A 144 -2.52 -19.67 -6.19
CA ALA A 144 -3.23 -18.48 -5.69
C ALA A 144 -4.76 -18.67 -5.69
N LEU A 145 -5.32 -19.22 -6.77
CA LEU A 145 -6.76 -19.54 -6.85
C LEU A 145 -7.19 -20.57 -5.80
N ALA A 146 -6.36 -21.58 -5.53
CA ALA A 146 -6.63 -22.58 -4.51
C ALA A 146 -6.64 -21.96 -3.10
N ALA A 147 -5.69 -21.08 -2.79
CA ALA A 147 -5.65 -20.37 -1.50
C ALA A 147 -6.85 -19.43 -1.32
N LEU A 148 -7.25 -18.69 -2.37
CA LEU A 148 -8.47 -17.89 -2.36
C LEU A 148 -9.72 -18.75 -2.17
N ARG A 149 -9.76 -19.93 -2.79
CA ARG A 149 -10.87 -20.87 -2.63
C ARG A 149 -10.97 -21.40 -1.20
N GLU A 150 -9.85 -21.73 -0.57
CA GLU A 150 -9.80 -22.13 0.85
C GLU A 150 -10.40 -21.03 1.75
N LEU A 151 -9.97 -19.77 1.55
CA LEU A 151 -10.52 -18.64 2.28
C LEU A 151 -12.04 -18.50 2.10
N MET A 152 -12.54 -18.66 0.87
CA MET A 152 -13.98 -18.60 0.58
C MET A 152 -14.78 -19.72 1.24
N VAL A 153 -14.22 -20.93 1.36
CA VAL A 153 -14.87 -22.05 2.07
C VAL A 153 -14.99 -21.72 3.56
N ARG A 154 -13.93 -21.20 4.18
CA ARG A 154 -13.95 -20.78 5.60
C ARG A 154 -14.96 -19.66 5.86
N LEU A 155 -15.04 -18.67 4.96
CA LEU A 155 -16.06 -17.62 5.05
C LEU A 155 -17.47 -18.20 4.98
N ARG A 156 -17.70 -19.22 4.14
CA ARG A 156 -19.01 -19.89 4.03
C ARG A 156 -19.36 -20.69 5.28
N GLU A 157 -18.40 -21.35 5.91
CA GLU A 157 -18.61 -22.10 7.17
C GLU A 157 -19.07 -21.19 8.30
N ARG A 158 -18.68 -19.91 8.28
CA ARG A 158 -19.15 -18.88 9.23
C ARG A 158 -20.57 -18.38 8.97
N CYS A 159 -21.18 -18.72 7.82
CA CYS A 159 -22.57 -18.39 7.54
C CYS A 159 -23.56 -19.44 8.07
N ALA A 160 -23.07 -20.59 8.55
CA ALA A 160 -23.87 -21.67 9.12
C ALA A 160 -24.05 -21.49 10.65
#